data_AF-A0A535KUN0-F1
#
_entry.id   AF-A0A535KUN0-F1
#
_cell.length_a   1.000
_cell.length_b   1.000
_cell.length_c   1.000
_cell.angle_alpha   90.00
_cell.angle_beta   90.00
_cell.angle_gamma   90.00
#
_symmetry.space_group_name_H-M   'P 1'
#
loop_
_entity.id
_entity.type
_entity.pdbx_description
1 polymer ?
#
loop_
_entity_poly.entity_id
_entity_poly.type
_entity_poly.pdbx_seq_one_letter_code
_entity_poly.pdbx_strand_id
1 'polypeptide(L)'
;LQPLISGGQLNKLVDEYTPNWDNPTAQNEMQGALTAHQNNIQIAYVANDGMANSVIAALKSQHLNGKVLVTGQDATVAGIQNILIGDQGMTVYKAITKEATATSQLVAAISNGTDTSSLTGGSTTKTMDGGNVPSVLETPVSVDKTNIASTVIADGFVTKSDICKGLPAGTNTNGLCP
;
A
#
# COMPACT_ATOMS: atom_id res chain seq x y z
N LEU A 1 8.65 -0.21 -11.79
CA LEU A 1 8.12 -1.11 -12.85
C LEU A 1 8.71 -0.85 -14.24
N GLN A 2 8.98 0.41 -14.63
CA GLN A 2 9.42 0.75 -15.99
C GLN A 2 10.56 -0.12 -16.57
N PRO A 3 11.66 -0.42 -15.85
CA PRO A 3 12.70 -1.29 -16.40
C PRO A 3 12.21 -2.69 -16.79
N LEU A 4 11.29 -3.26 -16.00
CA LEU A 4 10.72 -4.59 -16.26
C LEU A 4 9.75 -4.59 -17.45
N ILE A 5 9.02 -3.50 -17.62
CA ILE A 5 8.11 -3.31 -18.76
C ILE A 5 8.93 -3.08 -20.04
N SER A 6 9.89 -2.15 -20.01
CA SER A 6 10.77 -1.87 -21.15
C SER A 6 11.64 -3.07 -21.52
N GLY A 7 12.01 -3.92 -20.55
CA GLY A 7 12.74 -5.17 -20.76
C GLY A 7 11.88 -6.33 -21.26
N GLY A 8 10.56 -6.15 -21.41
CA GLY A 8 9.64 -7.20 -21.89
C GLY A 8 9.34 -8.32 -20.88
N GLN A 9 9.79 -8.18 -19.62
CA GLN A 9 9.51 -9.15 -18.56
C GLN A 9 8.09 -9.01 -18.03
N LEU A 10 7.54 -7.79 -18.07
CA LEU A 10 6.14 -7.50 -17.78
C LEU A 10 5.49 -6.86 -18.99
N ASN A 11 4.29 -7.32 -19.35
CA ASN A 11 3.44 -6.66 -20.32
C ASN A 11 2.38 -5.85 -19.59
N LYS A 12 2.29 -4.54 -19.86
CA LYS A 12 1.25 -3.69 -19.27
C LYS A 12 -0.05 -3.89 -20.05
N LEU A 13 -0.99 -4.61 -19.46
CA LEU A 13 -2.28 -4.94 -20.09
C LEU A 13 -3.28 -3.78 -19.98
N VAL A 14 -3.38 -3.18 -18.80
CA VAL A 14 -4.33 -2.12 -18.44
C VAL A 14 -3.61 -1.07 -17.60
N ASP A 15 -3.98 0.19 -17.75
CA ASP A 15 -3.48 1.34 -16.97
C ASP A 15 -4.63 2.33 -16.80
N GLU A 16 -5.23 2.34 -15.61
CA GLU A 16 -6.41 3.14 -15.29
C GLU A 16 -6.13 4.00 -14.06
N TYR A 17 -6.66 5.22 -14.06
CA TYR A 17 -6.64 6.11 -12.92
C TYR A 17 -7.98 6.06 -12.20
N THR A 18 -8.01 5.45 -11.01
CA THR A 18 -9.20 5.40 -10.16
C THR A 18 -9.42 6.76 -9.47
N PRO A 19 -10.44 7.55 -9.83
CA PRO A 19 -10.63 8.87 -9.25
C PRO A 19 -10.96 8.78 -7.75
N ASN A 20 -10.39 9.69 -6.96
CA ASN A 20 -10.64 9.80 -5.53
C ASN A 20 -10.38 8.53 -4.71
N TRP A 21 -9.60 7.59 -5.25
CA TRP A 21 -9.38 6.29 -4.63
C TRP A 21 -10.68 5.49 -4.43
N ASP A 22 -11.65 5.65 -5.34
CA ASP A 22 -12.97 5.07 -5.20
C ASP A 22 -12.95 3.53 -5.31
N ASN A 23 -13.23 2.85 -4.19
CA ASN A 23 -13.17 1.39 -4.09
C ASN A 23 -14.14 0.66 -5.05
N PRO A 24 -15.41 1.08 -5.22
CA PRO A 24 -16.30 0.51 -6.23
C PRO A 24 -15.75 0.65 -7.66
N THR A 25 -15.17 1.81 -7.99
CA THR A 25 -14.56 2.05 -9.31
C THR A 25 -13.39 1.11 -9.54
N ALA A 26 -12.47 0.96 -8.57
CA ALA A 26 -11.36 0.00 -8.67
C ALA A 26 -11.84 -1.46 -8.87
N GLN A 27 -12.96 -1.84 -8.24
CA GLN A 27 -13.57 -3.15 -8.46
C GLN A 27 -14.05 -3.31 -9.91
N ASN A 28 -14.77 -2.32 -10.44
CA ASN A 28 -15.30 -2.33 -11.80
C ASN A 28 -14.17 -2.34 -12.84
N GLU A 29 -13.12 -1.53 -12.63
CA GLU A 29 -11.92 -1.51 -13.48
C GLU A 29 -11.26 -2.89 -13.54
N MET A 30 -11.08 -3.56 -12.39
CA MET A 30 -10.54 -4.92 -12.35
C MET A 30 -11.45 -5.93 -13.05
N GLN A 31 -12.77 -5.85 -12.86
CA GLN A 31 -13.73 -6.73 -13.55
C GLN A 31 -13.70 -6.54 -15.07
N GLY A 32 -13.58 -5.29 -15.52
CA GLY A 32 -13.39 -4.95 -16.93
C GLY A 32 -12.10 -5.54 -17.49
N ALA A 33 -10.98 -5.35 -16.78
CA ALA A 33 -9.68 -5.91 -17.16
C ALA A 33 -9.72 -7.45 -17.24
N LEU A 34 -10.29 -8.12 -16.24
CA LEU A 34 -10.46 -9.57 -16.23
C LEU A 34 -11.28 -10.06 -17.44
N THR A 35 -12.37 -9.37 -17.76
CA THR A 35 -13.20 -9.71 -18.92
C THR A 35 -12.43 -9.51 -20.24
N ALA A 36 -11.81 -8.35 -20.41
CA ALA A 36 -11.08 -7.99 -21.64
C ALA A 36 -9.89 -8.92 -21.92
N HIS A 37 -9.25 -9.42 -20.86
CA HIS A 37 -8.08 -10.29 -20.96
C HIS A 37 -8.38 -11.75 -20.62
N GLN A 38 -9.66 -12.15 -20.61
CA GLN A 38 -10.07 -13.55 -20.39
C GLN A 38 -9.42 -14.16 -19.14
N ASN A 39 -9.42 -13.41 -18.03
CA ASN A 39 -8.79 -13.76 -16.75
C ASN A 39 -7.26 -13.96 -16.80
N ASN A 40 -6.58 -13.66 -17.92
CA ASN A 40 -5.14 -13.79 -18.07
C ASN A 40 -4.39 -12.55 -17.56
N ILE A 41 -4.46 -12.31 -16.25
CA ILE A 41 -3.74 -11.25 -15.54
C ILE A 41 -2.95 -11.91 -14.42
N GLN A 42 -1.67 -11.54 -14.24
CA GLN A 42 -0.81 -12.12 -13.21
C GLN A 42 -0.57 -11.17 -12.03
N ILE A 43 -0.67 -9.86 -12.26
CA ILE A 43 -0.35 -8.83 -11.27
C ILE A 43 -1.39 -7.72 -11.36
N ALA A 44 -1.99 -7.36 -10.22
CA ALA A 44 -2.73 -6.14 -10.03
C ALA A 44 -1.90 -5.19 -9.16
N TYR A 45 -1.31 -4.17 -9.80
CA TYR A 45 -0.60 -3.10 -9.11
C TYR A 45 -1.61 -2.06 -8.63
N VAL A 46 -1.98 -2.14 -7.35
CA VAL A 46 -3.00 -1.28 -6.72
C VAL A 46 -2.33 -0.35 -5.71
N ALA A 47 -2.78 0.90 -5.71
CA ALA A 47 -2.06 1.98 -5.06
C ALA A 47 -2.44 2.23 -3.58
N ASN A 48 -3.46 1.56 -3.05
CA ASN A 48 -3.73 1.49 -1.61
C ASN A 48 -4.50 0.20 -1.24
N ASP A 49 -4.55 -0.11 0.05
CA ASP A 49 -5.22 -1.32 0.56
C ASP A 49 -6.75 -1.29 0.41
N GLY A 50 -7.37 -0.11 0.46
CA GLY A 50 -8.82 0.05 0.30
C GLY A 50 -9.28 -0.45 -1.07
N MET A 51 -8.63 0.05 -2.13
CA MET A 51 -8.89 -0.40 -3.49
C MET A 51 -8.42 -1.84 -3.70
N ALA A 52 -7.30 -2.26 -3.06
CA ALA A 52 -6.82 -3.63 -3.13
C ALA A 52 -7.87 -4.63 -2.62
N ASN A 53 -8.59 -4.32 -1.52
CA ASN A 53 -9.70 -5.13 -1.03
C ASN A 53 -10.78 -5.35 -2.10
N SER A 54 -11.15 -4.29 -2.81
CA SER A 54 -12.13 -4.32 -3.90
C SER A 54 -11.65 -5.10 -5.12
N VAL A 55 -10.38 -4.92 -5.50
CA VAL A 55 -9.72 -5.72 -6.55
C VAL A 55 -9.71 -7.21 -6.18
N ILE A 56 -9.40 -7.54 -4.92
CA ILE A 56 -9.43 -8.91 -4.40
C ILE A 56 -10.85 -9.48 -4.46
N ALA A 57 -11.90 -8.69 -4.21
CA ALA A 57 -13.29 -9.15 -4.36
C ALA A 57 -13.63 -9.51 -5.81
N ALA A 58 -13.17 -8.73 -6.79
CA ALA A 58 -13.30 -9.07 -8.21
C ALA A 58 -12.56 -10.37 -8.56
N LEU A 59 -11.32 -10.52 -8.06
CA LEU A 59 -10.51 -11.72 -8.25
C LEU A 59 -11.13 -12.97 -7.61
N LYS A 60 -11.71 -12.84 -6.40
CA LYS A 60 -12.45 -13.91 -5.71
C LYS A 60 -13.61 -14.42 -6.54
N SER A 61 -14.35 -13.52 -7.18
CA SER A 61 -15.48 -13.87 -8.06
C SER A 61 -15.06 -14.70 -9.28
N GLN A 62 -13.77 -14.68 -9.63
CA GLN A 62 -13.18 -15.47 -10.72
C GLN A 62 -12.27 -16.61 -10.20
N HIS A 63 -12.22 -16.85 -8.89
CA HIS A 63 -11.31 -17.82 -8.26
C HIS A 63 -9.81 -17.60 -8.58
N LEU A 64 -9.42 -16.32 -8.65
CA LEU A 64 -8.08 -15.83 -8.98
C LEU A 64 -7.35 -15.20 -7.79
N ASN A 65 -8.02 -14.97 -6.66
CA ASN A 65 -7.35 -14.50 -5.45
C ASN A 65 -6.28 -15.51 -5.00
N GLY A 66 -5.13 -15.01 -4.54
CA GLY A 66 -3.95 -15.82 -4.24
C GLY A 66 -3.20 -16.38 -5.46
N LYS A 67 -3.74 -16.25 -6.68
CA LYS A 67 -3.03 -16.54 -7.94
C LYS A 67 -2.52 -15.27 -8.61
N VAL A 68 -3.32 -14.21 -8.57
CA VAL A 68 -2.93 -12.86 -9.01
C VAL A 68 -2.26 -12.14 -7.86
N LEU A 69 -1.06 -11.63 -8.09
CA LEU A 69 -0.34 -10.82 -7.10
C LEU A 69 -1.00 -9.45 -7.00
N VAL A 70 -1.48 -9.09 -5.80
CA VAL A 70 -2.08 -7.78 -5.52
C VAL A 70 -1.16 -6.98 -4.61
N THR A 71 -0.86 -5.73 -4.97
CA THR A 71 -0.14 -4.79 -4.09
C THR A 71 -1.10 -3.89 -3.34
N GLY A 72 -0.58 -3.14 -2.37
CA GLY A 72 -1.32 -2.09 -1.69
C GLY A 72 -0.39 -1.12 -0.97
N GLN A 73 -1.00 -0.24 -0.18
CA GLN A 73 -0.34 0.78 0.62
C GLN A 73 -1.27 1.15 1.78
N ASP A 74 -0.68 1.65 2.86
CA ASP A 74 -1.29 2.14 4.10
C ASP A 74 -1.33 1.12 5.25
N ALA A 75 -1.07 -0.17 4.99
CA ALA A 75 -1.04 -1.23 5.99
C ALA A 75 -2.31 -1.29 6.87
N THR A 76 -3.46 -1.12 6.25
CA THR A 76 -4.76 -1.24 6.92
C THR A 76 -4.92 -2.63 7.53
N VAL A 77 -5.73 -2.76 8.58
CA VAL A 77 -6.02 -4.07 9.20
C VAL A 77 -6.48 -5.10 8.17
N ALA A 78 -7.38 -4.71 7.26
CA ALA A 78 -7.86 -5.57 6.18
C ALA A 78 -6.76 -5.94 5.17
N GLY A 79 -5.89 -5.00 4.80
CA GLY A 79 -4.72 -5.26 3.95
C GLY A 79 -3.76 -6.27 4.59
N ILE A 80 -3.46 -6.11 5.88
CA ILE A 80 -2.62 -7.06 6.63
C ILE A 80 -3.30 -8.43 6.73
N GLN A 81 -4.62 -8.49 6.97
CA GLN A 81 -5.38 -9.74 6.96
C GLN A 81 -5.33 -10.43 5.59
N ASN A 82 -5.50 -9.69 4.49
CA ASN A 82 -5.37 -10.22 3.13
C ASN A 82 -3.96 -10.77 2.88
N ILE A 83 -2.92 -10.06 3.36
CA ILE A 83 -1.54 -10.56 3.30
C ILE A 83 -1.45 -11.89 4.04
N LEU A 84 -1.96 -11.98 5.27
CA LEU A 84 -1.90 -13.22 6.08
C LEU A 84 -2.59 -14.41 5.41
N ILE A 85 -3.76 -14.21 4.80
CA ILE A 85 -4.48 -15.27 4.08
C ILE A 85 -3.94 -15.53 2.67
N GLY A 86 -3.04 -14.68 2.16
CA GLY A 86 -2.40 -14.82 0.86
C GLY A 86 -3.14 -14.21 -0.32
N ASP A 87 -4.19 -13.41 -0.07
CA ASP A 87 -4.95 -12.70 -1.11
C ASP A 87 -4.24 -11.42 -1.59
N GLN A 88 -3.37 -10.85 -0.76
CA GLN A 88 -2.54 -9.70 -1.08
C GLN A 88 -1.07 -10.06 -0.89
N GLY A 89 -0.20 -9.61 -1.80
CA GLY A 89 1.23 -9.94 -1.75
C GLY A 89 1.99 -9.07 -0.76
N MET A 90 1.68 -7.77 -0.73
CA MET A 90 2.35 -6.80 0.14
C MET A 90 1.51 -5.52 0.29
N THR A 91 1.89 -4.71 1.27
CA THR A 91 1.44 -3.33 1.44
C THR A 91 2.64 -2.44 1.76
N VAL A 92 2.53 -1.15 1.52
CA VAL A 92 3.53 -0.17 1.94
C VAL A 92 3.06 0.53 3.22
N TYR A 93 3.75 0.28 4.32
CA TYR A 93 3.55 0.97 5.59
C TYR A 93 4.20 2.36 5.57
N LYS A 94 3.42 3.37 5.97
CA LYS A 94 3.87 4.75 6.17
C LYS A 94 3.56 5.14 7.62
N ALA A 95 4.59 5.42 8.39
CA ALA A 95 4.45 5.66 9.82
C ALA A 95 3.82 7.03 10.10
N ILE A 96 2.49 7.05 10.28
CA ILE A 96 1.71 8.28 10.55
C ILE A 96 2.31 9.07 11.72
N THR A 97 2.76 8.40 12.78
CA THR A 97 3.40 9.05 13.93
C THR A 97 4.65 9.83 13.54
N LYS A 98 5.48 9.31 12.62
CA LYS A 98 6.68 10.02 12.14
C LYS A 98 6.30 11.23 11.30
N GLU A 99 5.36 11.06 10.37
CA GLU A 99 4.85 12.16 9.53
C GLU A 99 4.24 13.28 10.38
N ALA A 100 3.41 12.92 11.38
CA ALA A 100 2.79 13.87 12.29
C ALA A 100 3.83 14.57 13.18
N THR A 101 4.85 13.85 13.66
CA THR A 101 5.93 14.42 14.46
C THR A 101 6.73 15.43 13.64
N ALA A 102 7.18 15.06 12.43
CA ALA A 102 7.89 15.95 11.52
C ALA A 102 7.04 17.20 11.19
N THR A 103 5.76 17.02 10.92
CA THR A 103 4.82 18.13 10.68
C THR A 103 4.74 19.05 11.88
N SER A 104 4.59 18.52 13.10
CA SER A 104 4.51 19.33 14.32
C SER A 104 5.78 20.14 14.57
N GLN A 105 6.96 19.58 14.30
CA GLN A 105 8.24 20.27 14.43
C GLN A 105 8.39 21.41 13.42
N LEU A 106 8.00 21.17 12.16
CA LEU A 106 7.99 22.19 11.13
C LEU A 106 7.02 23.34 11.48
N VAL A 107 5.80 23.02 11.91
CA VAL A 107 4.81 24.03 12.32
C VAL A 107 5.34 24.88 13.48
N ALA A 108 5.95 24.26 14.49
CA ALA A 108 6.54 24.97 15.62
C ALA A 108 7.69 25.89 15.18
N ALA A 109 8.60 25.40 14.33
CA ALA A 109 9.70 26.20 13.81
C ALA A 109 9.19 27.41 13.01
N ILE A 110 8.25 27.20 12.09
CA ILE A 110 7.65 28.27 11.28
C ILE A 110 6.95 29.29 12.17
N SER A 111 6.13 28.83 13.13
CA SER A 111 5.40 29.72 14.05
C SER A 111 6.33 30.58 14.91
N ASN A 112 7.52 30.07 15.23
CA ASN A 112 8.53 30.78 16.00
C ASN A 112 9.52 31.57 15.13
N GLY A 113 9.31 31.63 13.81
CA GLY A 113 10.25 32.28 12.88
C GLY A 113 11.63 31.62 12.83
N THR A 114 11.72 30.35 13.21
CA THR A 114 12.97 29.56 13.22
C THR A 114 13.22 28.96 11.85
N ASP A 115 14.50 28.85 11.47
CA ASP A 115 14.91 28.18 10.24
C ASP A 115 14.54 26.68 10.24
N THR A 116 14.02 26.20 9.12
CA THR A 116 13.56 24.80 8.91
C THR A 116 14.56 23.97 8.09
N SER A 117 15.67 24.55 7.64
CA SER A 117 16.67 23.88 6.81
C SER A 117 17.22 22.60 7.46
N SER A 118 17.43 22.62 8.77
CA SER A 118 17.90 21.46 9.54
C SER A 118 16.86 20.34 9.65
N LEU A 119 15.58 20.68 9.67
CA LEU A 119 14.47 19.71 9.73
C LEU A 119 14.30 18.99 8.40
N THR A 120 14.39 19.73 7.29
CA THR A 120 14.25 19.17 5.93
C THR A 120 15.47 18.41 5.44
N GLY A 121 16.64 18.63 6.06
CA GLY A 121 17.88 17.94 5.71
C GLY A 121 18.32 18.20 4.25
N GLY A 122 17.89 19.32 3.65
CA GLY A 122 18.16 19.65 2.25
C GLY A 122 17.30 18.88 1.23
N SER A 123 16.33 18.07 1.68
CA SER A 123 15.41 17.38 0.78
C SER A 123 14.36 18.35 0.22
N THR A 124 13.97 18.13 -1.03
CA THR A 124 12.92 18.91 -1.70
C THR A 124 11.95 18.02 -2.45
N THR A 125 10.69 18.43 -2.48
CA THR A 125 9.66 17.80 -3.32
C THR A 125 9.37 18.70 -4.52
N LYS A 126 9.29 18.08 -5.71
CA LYS A 126 8.91 18.77 -6.94
C LYS A 126 7.39 18.96 -6.98
N THR A 127 6.95 20.19 -7.23
CA THR A 127 5.53 20.53 -7.38
C THR A 127 5.06 20.31 -8.83
N MET A 128 3.74 20.28 -9.06
CA MET A 128 3.18 20.05 -10.39
C MET A 128 3.57 21.15 -11.40
N ASP A 129 3.73 22.39 -10.94
CA ASP A 129 4.18 23.54 -11.72
C ASP A 129 5.71 23.63 -11.88
N GLY A 130 6.44 22.61 -11.40
CA GLY A 130 7.89 22.49 -11.61
C GLY A 130 8.76 23.17 -10.56
N GLY A 131 8.18 23.76 -9.52
CA GLY A 131 8.90 24.27 -8.35
C GLY A 131 9.48 23.17 -7.47
N ASN A 132 10.32 23.57 -6.51
CA ASN A 132 10.86 22.70 -5.47
C ASN A 132 10.52 23.28 -4.09
N VAL A 133 9.97 22.46 -3.21
CA VAL A 133 9.59 22.85 -1.85
C VAL A 133 10.44 22.05 -0.86
N PRO A 134 11.17 22.70 0.08
CA PRO A 134 11.85 22.01 1.17
C PRO A 134 10.89 21.07 1.90
N SER A 135 11.28 19.82 2.07
CA SER A 135 10.37 18.77 2.54
C SER A 135 11.08 17.83 3.51
N VAL A 136 10.34 17.30 4.48
CA VAL A 136 10.76 16.12 5.23
C VAL A 136 10.16 14.90 4.53
N LEU A 137 11.00 13.98 4.08
CA LEU A 137 10.58 12.77 3.37
C LEU A 137 10.85 11.55 4.25
N GLU A 138 9.80 11.08 4.91
CA GLU A 138 9.88 9.83 5.67
C GLU A 138 10.07 8.62 4.75
N THR A 139 10.78 7.61 5.25
CA THR A 139 11.03 6.39 4.48
C THR A 139 9.88 5.40 4.66
N PRO A 140 9.12 5.07 3.61
CA PRO A 140 8.09 4.04 3.67
C PRO A 140 8.71 2.64 3.76
N VAL A 141 7.97 1.69 4.33
CA VAL A 141 8.43 0.31 4.54
C VAL A 141 7.53 -0.66 3.79
N SER A 142 8.10 -1.51 2.95
CA SER A 142 7.36 -2.64 2.36
C SER A 142 7.06 -3.68 3.43
N VAL A 143 5.80 -4.05 3.57
CA VAL A 143 5.31 -5.03 4.55
C VAL A 143 4.70 -6.23 3.83
N ASP A 144 5.16 -7.41 4.21
CA ASP A 144 4.65 -8.71 3.77
C ASP A 144 4.61 -9.69 4.95
N LYS A 145 4.24 -10.96 4.71
CA LYS A 145 4.13 -11.98 5.76
C LYS A 145 5.38 -12.14 6.64
N THR A 146 6.55 -11.77 6.16
CA THR A 146 7.83 -12.00 6.85
C THR A 146 8.15 -10.94 7.90
N ASN A 147 7.55 -9.74 7.81
CA ASN A 147 7.96 -8.60 8.63
C ASN A 147 6.82 -7.82 9.31
N ILE A 148 5.56 -8.30 9.27
CA ILE A 148 4.42 -7.66 9.96
C ILE A 148 4.72 -7.42 11.45
N ALA A 149 5.30 -8.41 12.14
CA ALA A 149 5.59 -8.31 13.57
C ALA A 149 6.63 -7.23 13.89
N SER A 150 7.70 -7.16 13.10
CA SER A 150 8.82 -6.23 13.30
C SER A 150 8.57 -4.82 12.75
N THR A 151 7.40 -4.57 12.14
CA THR A 151 7.03 -3.28 11.56
C THR A 151 5.76 -2.76 12.21
N VAL A 152 4.61 -3.01 11.61
CA VAL A 152 3.32 -2.40 11.98
C VAL A 152 2.84 -2.79 13.39
N ILE A 153 3.27 -3.94 13.92
CA ILE A 153 2.98 -4.32 15.32
C ILE A 153 3.99 -3.69 16.28
N ALA A 154 5.29 -3.78 15.97
CA ALA A 154 6.35 -3.21 16.81
C ALA A 154 6.16 -1.69 16.98
N ASP A 155 5.72 -1.01 15.92
CA ASP A 155 5.43 0.43 15.93
C ASP A 155 4.06 0.76 16.54
N GLY A 156 3.29 -0.25 16.97
CA GLY A 156 1.96 -0.07 17.57
C GLY A 156 0.90 0.45 16.60
N PHE A 157 1.15 0.38 15.30
CA PHE A 157 0.25 0.88 14.26
C PHE A 157 -1.02 0.02 14.13
N VAL A 158 -0.87 -1.30 14.21
CA VAL A 158 -1.99 -2.25 14.33
C VAL A 158 -1.74 -3.20 15.49
N THR A 159 -2.81 -3.69 16.11
CA THR A 159 -2.66 -4.71 17.14
C THR A 159 -2.71 -6.11 16.53
N LYS A 160 -2.00 -7.06 17.16
CA LYS A 160 -2.11 -8.49 16.82
C LYS A 160 -3.57 -8.97 16.92
N SER A 161 -4.33 -8.49 17.89
CA SER A 161 -5.74 -8.86 18.05
C SER A 161 -6.57 -8.46 16.83
N ASP A 162 -6.38 -7.26 16.31
CA ASP A 162 -7.16 -6.76 15.17
C ASP A 162 -6.88 -7.57 13.91
N ILE A 163 -5.60 -7.81 13.61
CA ILE A 163 -5.22 -8.49 12.38
C ILE A 163 -5.44 -10.02 12.44
N CYS A 164 -5.54 -10.62 13.62
CA CYS A 164 -5.83 -12.05 13.76
C CYS A 164 -7.33 -12.34 13.84
N LYS A 165 -8.17 -11.33 14.07
CA LYS A 165 -9.61 -11.49 14.22
C LYS A 165 -10.25 -11.92 12.90
N GLY A 166 -11.01 -13.02 12.93
CA GLY A 166 -11.81 -13.45 11.78
C GLY A 166 -11.03 -14.09 10.64
N LEU A 167 -9.75 -14.42 10.85
CA LEU A 167 -9.00 -15.19 9.86
C LEU A 167 -9.62 -16.59 9.67
N PRO A 168 -9.61 -17.14 8.45
CA PRO A 168 -10.03 -18.52 8.21
C PRO A 168 -9.23 -19.51 9.07
N ALA A 169 -9.91 -20.54 9.57
CA ALA A 169 -9.27 -21.60 10.34
C ALA A 169 -8.15 -22.28 9.53
N GLY A 170 -7.00 -22.52 10.16
CA GLY A 170 -5.85 -23.14 9.51
C GLY A 170 -5.00 -22.20 8.64
N THR A 171 -5.25 -20.88 8.66
CA THR A 171 -4.39 -19.91 7.98
C THR A 171 -2.96 -20.01 8.52
N ASN A 172 -2.00 -20.32 7.65
CA ASN A 172 -0.59 -20.27 8.03
C ASN A 172 -0.12 -18.81 8.12
N THR A 173 -0.01 -18.32 9.35
CA THR A 173 0.45 -16.98 9.69
C THR A 173 1.91 -16.95 10.16
N ASN A 174 2.68 -18.03 9.93
CA ASN A 174 4.04 -18.21 10.45
C ASN A 174 4.14 -18.01 11.97
N GLY A 175 3.11 -18.45 12.71
CA GLY A 175 3.02 -18.29 14.16
C GLY A 175 2.63 -16.89 14.65
N LEU A 176 2.30 -15.96 13.74
CA LEU A 176 1.86 -14.63 14.13
C LEU A 176 0.50 -14.66 14.82
N CYS A 177 -0.46 -15.42 14.29
CA CYS A 177 -1.79 -15.60 14.84
C CYS A 177 -1.95 -17.02 15.44
N PRO A 178 -2.82 -17.17 16.46
CA PRO A 178 -3.14 -18.47 17.03
C PRO A 178 -3.81 -19.41 16.03
#